data_AF-A0A098AWA8-F1
#
_entry.id   AF-A0A098AWA8-F1
#
_cell.length_a   1.000
_cell.length_b   1.000
_cell.length_c   1.000
_cell.angle_alpha   90.00
_cell.angle_beta   90.00
_cell.angle_gamma   90.00
#
_symmetry.space_group_name_H-M   'P 1'
#
loop_
_entity.id
_entity.type
_entity.pdbx_description
1 polymer ?
#
loop_
_entity_poly.entity_id
_entity_poly.type
_entity_poly.pdbx_seq_one_letter_code
_entity_poly.pdbx_strand_id
1 'polypeptide(L)'
;MRHLFKFLNQNKPKLREFDPTTVQRIKEGAYLVKVISETEVTARKCEFYSGNCTDQEIAKFFNDQAEKLKKVKNLLQEYYESMTKE
;
A
#
# COMPACT_ATOMS: atom_id res chain seq x y z
N MET A 1 36.48 -9.27 25.66
CA MET A 1 35.13 -8.85 25.20
C MET A 1 34.77 -9.29 23.77
N ARG A 2 35.58 -9.06 22.72
CA ARG A 2 35.25 -9.46 21.32
C ARG A 2 34.95 -10.96 21.12
N HIS A 3 35.60 -11.84 21.89
CA HIS A 3 35.36 -13.28 21.81
C HIS A 3 34.03 -13.73 22.46
N LEU A 4 33.56 -13.02 23.49
CA LEU A 4 32.27 -13.28 24.13
C LEU A 4 31.09 -12.99 23.18
N PHE A 5 31.18 -11.88 22.43
CA PHE A 5 30.18 -11.50 21.44
C PHE A 5 30.06 -12.51 20.29
N LYS A 6 31.17 -13.10 19.83
CA LYS A 6 31.14 -14.15 18.79
C LYS A 6 30.44 -15.42 19.28
N PHE A 7 30.69 -15.82 20.53
CA PHE A 7 30.10 -17.03 21.12
C PHE A 7 28.57 -16.90 21.29
N LEU A 8 28.11 -15.72 21.72
CA LEU A 8 26.67 -15.42 21.86
C LEU A 8 25.93 -15.31 20.52
N ASN A 9 26.63 -15.05 19.41
CA ASN A 9 26.04 -14.92 18.08
C ASN A 9 26.04 -16.23 17.27
N GLN A 10 26.71 -17.29 17.72
CA GLN A 10 26.78 -18.58 17.00
C GLN A 10 25.45 -19.35 17.00
N ASN A 11 24.62 -19.17 18.02
CA ASN A 11 23.33 -19.85 18.17
C ASN A 11 22.14 -19.03 17.67
N LYS A 12 22.36 -17.87 17.06
CA LYS A 12 21.26 -17.15 16.42
C LYS A 12 20.91 -17.84 15.11
N PRO A 13 19.63 -18.17 14.85
CA PRO A 13 19.23 -18.67 13.56
C PRO A 13 19.69 -17.64 12.51
N LYS A 14 20.50 -18.09 11.56
CA LYS A 14 20.84 -17.26 10.41
C LYS A 14 19.53 -17.04 9.68
N LEU A 15 18.98 -15.83 9.79
CA LEU A 15 17.85 -15.42 8.98
C LEU A 15 18.27 -15.65 7.54
N ARG A 16 17.53 -16.47 6.80
CA ARG A 16 17.75 -16.62 5.37
C ARG A 16 17.57 -15.23 4.78
N GLU A 17 18.67 -14.61 4.37
CA GLU A 17 18.62 -13.36 3.64
C GLU A 17 17.85 -13.63 2.34
N PHE A 18 16.78 -12.88 2.14
CA PHE A 18 16.10 -12.90 0.86
C PHE A 18 17.06 -12.39 -0.21
N ASP A 19 16.99 -12.96 -1.41
CA ASP A 19 17.72 -12.40 -2.53
C ASP A 19 17.24 -10.96 -2.79
N PRO A 20 18.09 -10.10 -3.38
CA PRO A 20 17.75 -8.70 -3.61
C PRO A 20 16.42 -8.47 -4.36
N THR A 21 16.04 -9.39 -5.25
CA THR A 21 14.79 -9.31 -6.03
C THR A 21 13.59 -9.54 -5.13
N THR A 22 13.66 -10.54 -4.24
CA THR A 22 12.59 -10.79 -3.26
C THR A 22 12.43 -9.63 -2.29
N VAL A 23 13.54 -9.04 -1.80
CA VAL A 23 13.50 -7.84 -0.96
C VAL A 23 12.83 -6.67 -1.70
N GLN A 24 13.16 -6.49 -2.97
CA GLN A 24 12.59 -5.42 -3.78
C GLN A 24 11.08 -5.61 -3.99
N ARG A 25 10.63 -6.83 -4.31
CA ARG A 25 9.20 -7.16 -4.45
C ARG A 25 8.42 -6.89 -3.16
N ILE A 26 8.99 -7.22 -2.00
CA ILE A 26 8.36 -6.92 -0.70
C ILE A 26 8.20 -5.41 -0.51
N LYS A 27 9.24 -4.62 -0.83
CA LYS A 27 9.18 -3.15 -0.72
C LYS A 27 8.12 -2.55 -1.66
N GLU A 28 8.09 -3.02 -2.90
CA GLU A 28 7.11 -2.60 -3.90
C GLU A 28 5.68 -2.95 -3.47
N GLY A 29 5.47 -4.18 -2.99
CA GLY A 29 4.18 -4.62 -2.45
C GLY A 29 3.73 -3.78 -1.25
N ALA A 30 4.64 -3.50 -0.30
CA ALA A 30 4.33 -2.66 0.86
C ALA A 30 3.98 -1.21 0.46
N TYR A 31 4.69 -0.66 -0.53
CA TYR A 31 4.38 0.66 -1.08
C TYR A 31 3.00 0.66 -1.76
N LEU A 32 2.71 -0.38 -2.55
CA LEU A 32 1.43 -0.50 -3.26
C LEU A 32 0.24 -0.61 -2.29
N VAL A 33 0.37 -1.38 -1.21
CA VAL A 33 -0.65 -1.47 -0.15
C VAL A 33 -0.92 -0.10 0.48
N LYS A 34 0.13 0.69 0.74
CA LYS A 34 -0.02 2.06 1.25
C LYS A 34 -0.80 2.94 0.28
N VAL A 35 -0.45 2.92 -1.01
CA VAL A 35 -1.11 3.73 -2.05
C VAL A 35 -2.58 3.33 -2.21
N ILE A 36 -2.89 2.02 -2.17
CA ILE A 36 -4.27 1.52 -2.20
C ILE A 36 -5.08 2.10 -1.03
N SER A 37 -4.52 2.05 0.19
CA SER A 37 -5.18 2.58 1.39
C SER A 37 -5.42 4.09 1.30
N GLU A 38 -4.41 4.86 0.88
CA GLU A 38 -4.52 6.31 0.70
C GLU A 38 -5.55 6.68 -0.37
N THR A 39 -5.62 5.91 -1.46
CA THR A 39 -6.62 6.07 -2.52
C THR A 39 -8.03 5.84 -1.98
N GLU A 40 -8.25 4.79 -1.19
CA GLU A 40 -9.54 4.49 -0.57
C GLU A 40 -9.97 5.55 0.46
N VAL A 41 -9.06 6.01 1.30
CA VAL A 41 -9.33 7.10 2.25
C VAL A 41 -9.71 8.38 1.50
N THR A 42 -9.00 8.68 0.41
CA THR A 42 -9.26 9.87 -0.41
C THR A 42 -10.62 9.77 -1.11
N ALA A 43 -10.98 8.61 -1.65
CA ALA A 43 -12.29 8.39 -2.26
C ALA A 43 -13.42 8.66 -1.26
N ARG A 44 -13.32 8.13 -0.04
CA ARG A 44 -14.30 8.36 1.03
C ARG A 44 -14.38 9.82 1.45
N LYS A 45 -13.25 10.55 1.47
CA LYS A 45 -13.26 12.00 1.72
C LYS A 45 -13.99 12.76 0.61
N CYS A 46 -13.80 12.38 -0.64
CA CYS A 46 -14.54 12.97 -1.76
C CYS A 46 -16.05 12.71 -1.61
N GLU A 47 -16.48 11.49 -1.29
CA GLU A 47 -17.90 11.19 -1.02
C GLU A 47 -18.45 12.03 0.14
N PHE A 48 -17.69 12.13 1.24
CA PHE A 48 -18.06 12.95 2.38
C PHE A 48 -18.23 14.43 1.99
N TYR A 49 -17.28 15.02 1.25
CA TYR A 49 -17.38 16.41 0.84
C TYR A 49 -18.52 16.64 -0.14
N SER A 50 -18.70 15.75 -1.11
CA SER A 50 -19.83 15.79 -2.04
C SER A 50 -21.18 15.88 -1.33
N GLY A 51 -21.41 15.05 -0.31
CA GLY A 51 -22.66 15.05 0.47
C GLY A 51 -22.86 16.29 1.36
N ASN A 52 -21.81 17.07 1.61
CA ASN A 52 -21.87 18.29 2.41
C ASN A 52 -21.83 19.57 1.58
N CYS A 53 -21.64 19.49 0.26
CA CYS A 53 -21.59 20.65 -0.61
C CYS A 53 -23.00 21.20 -0.87
N THR A 54 -23.16 22.52 -0.72
CA THR A 54 -24.37 23.24 -1.13
C THR A 54 -24.39 23.53 -2.63
N ASP A 55 -23.20 23.64 -3.23
CA ASP A 55 -23.02 23.84 -4.67
C ASP A 55 -23.05 22.49 -5.41
N GLN A 56 -23.93 22.38 -6.40
CA GLN A 56 -24.14 21.14 -7.15
C GLN A 56 -22.98 20.78 -8.08
N GLU A 57 -22.26 21.76 -8.64
CA GLU A 57 -21.10 21.51 -9.49
C GLU A 57 -19.93 20.99 -8.66
N ILE A 58 -19.71 21.56 -7.48
CA ILE A 58 -18.68 21.10 -6.54
C ILE A 58 -19.01 19.70 -6.01
N ALA A 59 -20.28 19.44 -5.66
CA ALA A 59 -20.72 18.12 -5.24
C ALA A 59 -20.47 17.07 -6.33
N LYS A 60 -20.86 17.39 -7.58
CA LYS A 60 -20.61 16.53 -8.74
C LYS A 60 -19.12 16.29 -8.96
N PHE A 61 -18.28 17.33 -8.89
CA PHE A 61 -16.84 17.19 -9.02
C PHE A 61 -16.29 16.17 -8.02
N PHE A 62 -16.66 16.28 -6.73
CA PHE A 62 -16.19 15.34 -5.72
C PHE A 62 -16.71 13.92 -5.95
N ASN A 63 -17.97 13.74 -6.35
CA ASN A 63 -18.49 12.42 -6.73
C ASN A 63 -17.70 11.81 -7.91
N ASP A 64 -17.43 12.58 -8.95
CA ASP A 64 -16.68 12.11 -10.11
C ASP A 64 -15.25 11.71 -9.72
N GLN A 65 -14.61 12.43 -8.79
CA GLN A 65 -13.30 12.06 -8.26
C GLN A 65 -13.36 10.80 -7.40
N ALA A 66 -14.38 10.65 -6.56
CA ALA A 66 -14.56 9.44 -5.74
C ALA A 66 -14.67 8.18 -6.63
N GLU A 67 -15.47 8.24 -7.68
CA GLU A 67 -15.63 7.13 -8.63
C GLU A 67 -14.33 6.80 -9.38
N LYS A 68 -13.56 7.82 -9.79
CA LYS A 68 -12.23 7.60 -10.39
C LYS A 68 -11.28 6.93 -9.41
N LEU A 69 -11.24 7.39 -8.16
CA LEU A 69 -10.36 6.83 -7.13
C LEU A 69 -10.74 5.37 -6.79
N LYS A 70 -12.04 5.02 -6.75
CA LYS A 70 -12.47 3.62 -6.59
C LYS A 70 -11.98 2.73 -7.73
N LYS A 71 -12.06 3.20 -8.97
CA LYS A 71 -11.53 2.46 -10.14
C LYS A 71 -10.02 2.28 -10.05
N VAL A 72 -9.29 3.33 -9.67
CA VAL A 72 -7.83 3.27 -9.47
C VAL A 72 -7.48 2.29 -8.35
N LYS A 73 -8.19 2.32 -7.22
CA LYS A 73 -8.01 1.37 -6.11
C LYS A 73 -8.12 -0.07 -6.62
N ASN A 74 -9.16 -0.38 -7.39
CA ASN A 74 -9.37 -1.73 -7.94
C ASN A 74 -8.25 -2.15 -8.88
N LEU A 75 -7.80 -1.26 -9.77
CA LEU A 75 -6.67 -1.53 -10.66
C LEU A 75 -5.37 -1.80 -9.90
N LEU A 76 -5.09 -1.01 -8.85
CA LEU A 76 -3.91 -1.19 -8.01
C LEU A 76 -4.00 -2.50 -7.20
N GLN A 77 -5.19 -2.87 -6.75
CA GLN A 77 -5.45 -4.13 -6.06
C GLN A 77 -5.23 -5.33 -6.98
N GLU A 78 -5.74 -5.29 -8.22
CA GLU A 78 -5.50 -6.31 -9.23
C GLU A 78 -4.01 -6.46 -9.55
N TYR A 79 -3.29 -5.33 -9.67
CA TYR A 79 -1.85 -5.34 -9.86
C TYR A 79 -1.11 -5.96 -8.66
N TYR A 80 -1.45 -5.57 -7.43
CA TYR A 80 -0.89 -6.16 -6.22
C TYR A 80 -1.09 -7.68 -6.18
N GLU A 81 -2.31 -8.14 -6.48
CA GLU A 81 -2.63 -9.57 -6.50
C GLU A 81 -1.84 -10.32 -7.58
N SER A 82 -1.64 -9.72 -8.76
CA SER A 82 -0.82 -10.31 -9.82
C SER A 82 0.65 -10.48 -9.43
N MET A 83 1.19 -9.63 -8.55
CA MET A 83 2.55 -9.79 -8.01
C MET A 83 2.66 -10.97 -7.04
N THR A 84 1.53 -11.41 -6.48
CA THR A 84 1.47 -12.47 -5.46
C THR A 84 0.99 -13.82 -5.98
N LYS A 85 0.51 -13.88 -7.24
CA LYS A 85 0.17 -15.15 -7.91
C LYS A 85 1.45 -15.77 -8.45
N GLU A 86 1.78 -16.96 -7.95
CA GLU A 86 2.85 -17.83 -8.48
C GLU A 86 2.49 -18.41 -9.85
#